data_AF-A0A534SJW0-F1
#
_entry.id   AF-A0A534SJW0-F1
#
_cell.length_a   1.000
_cell.length_b   1.000
_cell.length_c   1.000
_cell.angle_alpha   90.00
_cell.angle_beta   90.00
_cell.angle_gamma   90.00
#
_symmetry.space_group_name_H-M   'P 1'
#
loop_
_entity.id
_entity.type
_entity.pdbx_description
1 polymer ?
#
loop_
_entity_poly.entity_id
_entity_poly.type
_entity_poly.pdbx_seq_one_letter_code
_entity_poly.pdbx_strand_id
1 'polypeptide(L)'
;MNFVIAPCFFLIHARLLPPQDSLWLAVLPLLASAYGFCRTDAKTADNFFLGFPSYWNIVVFYLYVLQAPLWINAFLIIALSILVFAPIKFIYPSRSPRFRAQTNVLGALWGGVVLYMIYRLPQSDRALAFASLFFPAYYTALSLWLEYRRLMTQSSPRG
;
A
#
# COMPACT_ATOMS: atom_id res chain seq x y z
N MET A 1 12.75 -2.34 -7.18
CA MET A 1 12.45 -3.73 -7.59
C MET A 1 12.59 -4.74 -6.45
N ASN A 2 13.61 -4.66 -5.59
CA ASN A 2 13.81 -5.65 -4.51
C ASN A 2 12.57 -5.81 -3.59
N PHE A 3 11.90 -4.70 -3.25
CA PHE A 3 10.70 -4.68 -2.41
C PHE A 3 9.40 -5.18 -3.08
N VAL A 4 9.48 -5.67 -4.32
CA VAL A 4 8.33 -6.20 -5.09
C VAL A 4 8.56 -7.67 -5.45
N ILE A 5 9.80 -8.05 -5.76
CA ILE A 5 10.15 -9.44 -6.09
C ILE A 5 9.92 -10.37 -4.89
N ALA A 6 10.44 -10.00 -3.70
CA ALA A 6 10.27 -10.80 -2.49
C ALA A 6 8.78 -11.07 -2.13
N PRO A 7 7.88 -10.07 -2.08
CA PRO A 7 6.48 -10.32 -1.77
C PRO A 7 5.76 -11.12 -2.87
N CYS A 8 6.11 -10.94 -4.14
CA CYS A 8 5.55 -11.75 -5.23
C CYS A 8 5.96 -13.23 -5.14
N PHE A 9 7.22 -13.50 -4.81
CA PHE A 9 7.66 -14.86 -4.53
C PHE A 9 6.92 -15.44 -3.32
N PHE A 10 6.75 -14.64 -2.27
CA PHE A 10 6.04 -15.06 -1.06
C PHE A 10 4.56 -15.36 -1.32
N LEU A 11 3.87 -14.61 -2.18
CA LEU A 11 2.48 -14.90 -2.60
C LEU A 11 2.32 -16.33 -3.13
N ILE A 12 3.26 -16.76 -3.98
CA ILE A 12 3.26 -18.10 -4.57
C ILE A 12 3.62 -19.14 -3.51
N HIS A 13 4.71 -18.92 -2.78
CA HIS A 13 5.23 -19.88 -1.81
C HIS A 13 4.25 -20.14 -0.65
N ALA A 14 3.64 -19.08 -0.12
CA ALA A 14 2.66 -19.16 0.96
C ALA A 14 1.24 -19.53 0.47
N ARG A 15 1.07 -19.84 -0.82
CA ARG A 15 -0.20 -20.25 -1.45
C ARG A 15 -1.35 -19.27 -1.17
N LEU A 16 -1.06 -17.97 -1.27
CA LEU A 16 -2.01 -16.90 -0.93
C LEU A 16 -2.94 -16.53 -2.10
N LEU A 17 -2.82 -17.21 -3.25
CA LEU A 17 -3.60 -16.96 -4.46
C LEU A 17 -4.26 -18.26 -4.96
N PRO A 18 -5.32 -18.16 -5.78
CA PRO A 18 -5.92 -19.33 -6.42
C PRO A 18 -4.85 -20.15 -7.16
N PRO A 19 -4.77 -21.48 -6.97
CA PRO A 19 -3.65 -22.28 -7.47
C PRO A 19 -3.44 -22.20 -8.99
N GLN A 20 -4.53 -22.12 -9.76
CA GLN A 20 -4.50 -22.06 -11.23
C GLN A 20 -4.02 -20.70 -11.75
N ASP A 21 -4.22 -19.64 -10.96
CA ASP A 21 -3.98 -18.24 -11.36
C ASP A 21 -2.76 -17.60 -10.69
N SER A 22 -2.15 -18.31 -9.73
CA SER A 22 -1.12 -17.77 -8.83
C SER A 22 0.04 -17.10 -9.55
N LEU A 23 0.53 -17.70 -10.65
CA LEU A 23 1.67 -17.17 -11.40
C LEU A 23 1.37 -15.81 -12.05
N TRP A 24 0.30 -15.72 -12.84
CA TRP A 24 0.00 -14.47 -13.55
C TRP A 24 -0.44 -13.36 -12.58
N LEU A 25 -1.16 -13.72 -11.51
CA LEU A 25 -1.52 -12.79 -10.44
C LEU A 25 -0.28 -12.24 -9.72
N ALA A 26 0.74 -13.05 -9.46
CA ALA A 26 1.98 -12.59 -8.85
C ALA A 26 2.85 -11.73 -9.79
N VAL A 27 2.68 -11.88 -11.11
CA VAL A 27 3.36 -11.04 -12.12
C VAL A 27 2.76 -9.64 -12.21
N LEU A 28 1.46 -9.46 -11.95
CA LEU A 28 0.81 -8.14 -12.03
C LEU A 28 1.48 -7.05 -11.17
N PRO A 29 1.75 -7.27 -9.85
CA PRO A 29 2.49 -6.31 -9.04
C PRO A 29 3.88 -5.96 -9.58
N LEU A 30 4.57 -6.94 -10.19
CA LEU A 30 5.92 -6.74 -10.76
C LEU A 30 5.84 -5.80 -11.95
N LEU A 31 4.93 -6.06 -12.90
CA LEU A 31 4.75 -5.22 -14.09
C LEU A 31 4.27 -3.82 -13.71
N ALA A 32 3.26 -3.73 -12.85
CA ALA A 32 2.74 -2.45 -12.37
C ALA A 32 3.84 -1.62 -11.70
N SER A 33 4.65 -2.25 -10.83
CA SER A 33 5.73 -1.54 -10.14
C SER A 33 6.92 -1.22 -11.05
N ALA A 34 7.21 -2.05 -12.06
CA ALA A 34 8.24 -1.75 -13.06
C ALA A 34 7.86 -0.49 -13.83
N TYR A 35 6.60 -0.40 -14.26
CA TYR A 35 6.06 0.82 -14.85
C TYR A 35 6.13 2.01 -13.89
N GLY A 36 5.64 1.85 -12.65
CA GLY A 36 5.62 2.91 -11.65
C GLY A 36 7.00 3.45 -11.29
N PHE A 37 8.04 2.61 -11.29
CA PHE A 37 9.42 3.06 -11.04
C PHE A 37 10.08 3.73 -12.25
N CYS A 38 9.60 3.46 -13.48
CA CYS A 38 10.08 4.16 -14.68
C CYS A 38 9.40 5.52 -14.88
N ARG A 39 8.29 5.81 -14.18
CA ARG A 39 7.65 7.14 -14.20
C ARG A 39 8.56 8.19 -13.55
N THR A 40 8.99 9.16 -14.34
CA THR A 40 9.76 10.33 -13.88
C THR A 40 8.91 11.30 -13.06
N ASP A 41 7.59 11.26 -13.22
CA ASP A 41 6.60 12.07 -12.48
C ASP A 41 6.01 11.34 -11.25
N ALA A 42 6.45 10.11 -10.96
CA ALA A 42 5.96 9.33 -9.83
C ALA A 42 6.21 10.02 -8.48
N LYS A 43 7.26 10.85 -8.40
CA LYS A 43 7.52 11.74 -7.27
C LYS A 43 7.22 13.16 -7.72
N THR A 44 6.06 13.65 -7.31
CA THR A 44 5.65 15.01 -7.64
C THR A 44 6.49 16.02 -6.87
N ALA A 45 6.72 17.21 -7.46
CA ALA A 45 7.49 18.30 -6.84
C ALA A 45 6.90 18.74 -5.48
N ASP A 46 5.62 18.46 -5.25
CA ASP A 46 4.89 18.70 -4.01
C ASP A 46 5.06 17.62 -2.92
N ASN A 47 6.00 16.67 -3.10
CA ASN A 47 6.30 15.57 -2.18
C ASN A 47 5.15 14.57 -1.99
N PHE A 48 4.48 14.19 -3.09
CA PHE A 48 3.52 13.08 -3.12
C PHE A 48 3.96 12.00 -4.11
N PHE A 49 3.52 10.77 -3.85
CA PHE A 49 3.56 9.68 -4.81
C PHE A 49 2.35 9.72 -5.72
N LEU A 50 2.52 9.56 -7.03
CA LEU A 50 1.41 9.44 -7.98
C LEU A 50 1.11 7.96 -8.25
N GLY A 51 -0.13 7.55 -7.96
CA GLY A 51 -0.56 6.16 -7.97
C GLY A 51 -0.19 5.40 -6.70
N PHE A 52 -0.70 4.18 -6.56
CA PHE A 52 -0.35 3.31 -5.43
C PHE A 52 1.17 3.13 -5.32
N PRO A 53 1.79 3.44 -4.16
CA PRO A 53 3.26 3.49 -4.02
C PRO A 53 3.94 2.10 -3.92
N SER A 54 3.30 1.05 -4.43
CA SER A 54 3.84 -0.32 -4.47
C SER A 54 4.24 -0.88 -3.11
N TYR A 55 3.44 -0.67 -2.06
CA TYR A 55 3.67 -1.23 -0.71
C TYR A 55 3.32 -2.72 -0.59
N TRP A 56 3.79 -3.53 -1.54
CA TRP A 56 3.45 -4.94 -1.68
C TRP A 56 3.88 -5.80 -0.48
N ASN A 57 4.99 -5.47 0.19
CA ASN A 57 5.41 -6.14 1.42
C ASN A 57 4.32 -6.09 2.50
N ILE A 58 3.68 -4.93 2.67
CA ILE A 58 2.65 -4.74 3.69
C ILE A 58 1.36 -5.43 3.27
N VAL A 59 0.99 -5.33 1.99
CA VAL A 59 -0.19 -6.03 1.44
C VAL A 59 -0.06 -7.52 1.69
N VAL A 60 1.04 -8.14 1.23
CA VAL A 60 1.26 -9.58 1.33
C VAL A 60 1.36 -10.04 2.79
N PHE A 61 1.96 -9.24 3.67
CA PHE A 61 1.93 -9.48 5.11
C PHE A 61 0.49 -9.60 5.64
N TYR A 62 -0.41 -8.65 5.30
CA TYR A 62 -1.80 -8.74 5.73
C TYR A 62 -2.56 -9.90 5.11
N LEU A 63 -2.34 -10.21 3.82
CA LEU A 63 -2.95 -11.40 3.19
C LEU A 63 -2.54 -12.68 3.94
N TYR A 64 -1.28 -12.77 4.36
CA TYR A 64 -0.75 -13.90 5.12
C TYR A 64 -1.31 -13.97 6.54
N VAL A 65 -1.35 -12.87 7.29
CA VAL A 65 -1.81 -12.88 8.69
C VAL A 65 -3.33 -13.08 8.78
N LEU A 66 -4.10 -12.41 7.91
CA LEU A 66 -5.55 -12.46 7.95
C LEU A 66 -6.11 -13.78 7.41
N GLN A 67 -5.36 -14.46 6.53
CA GLN A 67 -5.79 -15.72 5.90
C GLN A 67 -7.17 -15.57 5.23
N ALA A 68 -7.36 -14.48 4.49
CA ALA A 68 -8.59 -14.22 3.76
C ALA A 68 -8.78 -15.23 2.60
N PRO A 69 -10.02 -15.46 2.15
CA PRO A 69 -10.30 -16.27 0.97
C PRO A 69 -9.44 -15.89 -0.24
N LEU A 70 -8.95 -16.89 -0.97
CA LEU A 70 -8.01 -16.70 -2.09
C LEU A 70 -8.54 -15.74 -3.18
N TRP A 71 -9.85 -15.73 -3.42
CA TRP A 71 -10.48 -14.82 -4.38
C TRP A 71 -10.43 -13.35 -3.92
N ILE A 72 -10.51 -13.09 -2.61
CA ILE A 72 -10.33 -11.74 -2.04
C ILE A 72 -8.89 -11.30 -2.23
N ASN A 73 -7.94 -12.19 -1.98
CA ASN A 73 -6.51 -11.90 -2.19
C ASN A 73 -6.25 -11.57 -3.67
N ALA A 74 -6.78 -12.37 -4.60
CA ALA A 74 -6.65 -12.13 -6.03
C ALA A 74 -7.26 -10.77 -6.44
N PHE A 75 -8.47 -10.47 -5.98
CA PHE A 75 -9.12 -9.18 -6.22
C PHE A 75 -8.27 -8.01 -5.72
N LEU A 76 -7.74 -8.09 -4.49
CA LEU A 76 -6.88 -7.04 -3.93
C LEU A 76 -5.60 -6.85 -4.73
N ILE A 77 -4.94 -7.93 -5.17
CA ILE A 77 -3.74 -7.85 -6.01
C ILE A 77 -4.03 -7.15 -7.34
N ILE A 78 -5.14 -7.50 -8.01
CA ILE A 78 -5.54 -6.86 -9.27
C ILE A 78 -5.86 -5.37 -9.03
N ALA A 79 -6.72 -5.08 -8.06
CA ALA A 79 -7.17 -3.71 -7.78
C ALA A 79 -6.00 -2.78 -7.42
N LEU A 80 -5.09 -3.22 -6.54
CA LEU A 80 -3.92 -2.43 -6.16
C LEU A 80 -2.92 -2.30 -7.31
N SER A 81 -2.81 -3.29 -8.20
CA SER A 81 -1.96 -3.21 -9.39
C SER A 81 -2.48 -2.15 -10.36
N ILE A 82 -3.80 -2.10 -10.58
CA ILE A 82 -4.45 -1.06 -11.39
C ILE A 82 -4.26 0.32 -10.74
N LEU A 83 -4.34 0.40 -9.41
CA LEU A 83 -4.19 1.67 -8.67
C LEU A 83 -2.79 2.29 -8.81
N VAL A 84 -1.76 1.53 -9.22
CA VAL A 84 -0.43 2.09 -9.56
C VAL A 84 -0.50 3.06 -10.73
N PHE A 85 -1.43 2.85 -11.66
CA PHE A 85 -1.62 3.70 -12.84
C PHE A 85 -2.55 4.89 -12.58
N ALA A 86 -3.32 4.84 -11.48
CA ALA A 86 -4.30 5.88 -11.17
C ALA A 86 -3.61 7.22 -10.85
N PRO A 87 -4.16 8.37 -11.30
CA PRO A 87 -3.59 9.69 -11.03
C PRO A 87 -3.93 10.18 -9.62
N ILE A 88 -3.79 9.33 -8.61
CA ILE A 88 -4.10 9.65 -7.20
C ILE A 88 -2.81 9.95 -6.45
N LYS A 89 -2.80 11.05 -5.69
CA LYS A 89 -1.62 11.43 -4.91
C LYS A 89 -1.65 10.86 -3.50
N PHE A 90 -0.62 10.09 -3.16
CA PHE A 90 -0.38 9.54 -1.83
C PHE A 90 0.70 10.31 -1.10
N ILE A 91 0.51 10.53 0.20
CA ILE A 91 1.41 11.34 1.02
C ILE A 91 2.79 10.71 1.11
N TYR A 92 3.86 11.49 0.97
CA TYR A 92 5.19 11.03 1.33
C TYR A 92 5.42 11.28 2.84
N PRO A 93 5.41 10.27 3.74
CA PRO A 93 5.32 10.51 5.18
C PRO A 93 6.43 11.40 5.76
N SER A 94 7.66 11.23 5.28
CA SER A 94 8.83 11.97 5.77
C SER A 94 9.04 13.32 5.10
N ARG A 95 8.27 13.66 4.06
CA ARG A 95 8.37 14.93 3.33
C ARG A 95 7.05 15.68 3.19
N SER A 96 5.98 15.14 3.79
CA SER A 96 4.67 15.80 3.80
C SER A 96 4.79 17.20 4.43
N PRO A 97 4.30 18.26 3.77
CA PRO A 97 4.30 19.61 4.33
C PRO A 97 3.30 19.78 5.48
N ARG A 98 2.31 18.87 5.62
CA ARG A 98 1.30 18.89 6.68
C ARG A 98 1.21 17.53 7.37
N PHE A 99 0.93 17.54 8.68
CA PHE A 99 0.76 16.35 9.52
C PHE A 99 1.96 15.38 9.58
N ARG A 100 3.16 15.82 9.16
CA ARG A 100 4.38 14.99 9.12
C ARG A 100 4.70 14.33 10.46
N ALA A 101 4.77 15.11 11.54
CA ALA A 101 5.12 14.59 12.86
C ALA A 101 4.11 13.55 13.34
N GLN A 102 2.81 13.84 13.21
CA GLN A 102 1.73 12.93 13.59
C GLN A 102 1.76 11.63 12.79
N THR A 103 1.86 11.71 11.45
CA THR A 103 1.92 10.53 10.59
C THR A 103 3.18 9.69 10.85
N ASN A 104 4.32 10.31 11.16
CA ASN A 104 5.54 9.56 11.50
C ASN A 104 5.43 8.89 12.88
N VAL A 105 4.85 9.55 13.89
CA VAL A 105 4.64 8.94 15.21
C VAL A 105 3.66 7.76 15.11
N LEU A 106 2.51 7.96 14.46
CA LEU A 106 1.55 6.88 14.23
C LEU A 106 2.16 5.75 13.40
N GLY A 107 2.98 6.08 12.40
CA GLY A 107 3.68 5.09 11.59
C GLY A 107 4.74 4.31 12.38
N ALA A 108 5.44 4.94 13.31
CA ALA A 108 6.39 4.27 14.20
C ALA A 108 5.69 3.33 15.18
N LEU A 109 4.57 3.76 15.78
CA LEU A 109 3.74 2.92 16.64
C LEU A 109 3.18 1.72 15.86
N TRP A 110 2.64 1.96 14.67
CA TRP A 110 2.17 0.90 13.78
C TRP A 110 3.30 -0.06 13.37
N GLY A 111 4.49 0.46 13.09
CA GLY A 111 5.68 -0.34 12.81
C GLY A 111 6.04 -1.26 13.98
N GLY A 112 5.95 -0.76 15.21
CA GLY A 112 6.12 -1.59 16.43
C GLY A 112 5.09 -2.71 16.52
N VAL A 113 3.82 -2.42 16.21
CA VAL A 113 2.75 -3.45 16.17
C VAL A 113 3.03 -4.49 15.09
N VAL A 114 3.43 -4.08 13.89
CA VAL A 114 3.78 -5.01 12.80
C VAL A 114 4.97 -5.89 13.19
N LEU A 115 6.01 -5.33 13.80
CA LEU A 115 7.17 -6.09 14.27
C LEU A 115 6.77 -7.10 15.35
N TYR A 116 5.90 -6.70 16.28
CA TYR A 116 5.37 -7.61 17.30
C TYR A 116 4.57 -8.76 16.67
N MET A 117 3.74 -8.48 15.67
CA MET A 117 3.00 -9.51 14.93
C MET A 117 3.94 -10.46 14.19
N ILE A 118 5.00 -9.96 13.57
CA ILE A 118 6.02 -10.77 12.89
C ILE A 118 6.72 -11.70 13.90
N TYR A 119 7.09 -11.19 15.08
CA TYR A 119 7.72 -11.98 16.14
C TYR A 119 6.83 -13.13 16.64
N ARG A 120 5.50 -12.97 16.57
CA ARG A 120 4.53 -13.98 17.01
C ARG A 120 4.16 -15.01 15.94
N LEU A 121 4.67 -14.88 14.71
CA LEU A 121 4.36 -15.86 13.65
C LEU A 121 4.84 -17.27 14.02
N PRO A 122 4.06 -18.32 13.71
CA PRO A 122 2.81 -18.31 12.94
C PRO A 122 1.53 -18.03 13.77
N GLN A 123 1.63 -17.86 15.09
CA GLN A 123 0.50 -17.62 16.00
C GLN A 123 0.00 -16.17 15.88
N SER A 124 -0.72 -15.91 14.81
CA SER A 124 -1.21 -14.58 14.42
C SER A 124 -2.52 -14.22 15.10
N ASP A 125 -2.53 -13.11 15.84
CA ASP A 125 -3.77 -12.51 16.34
C ASP A 125 -4.44 -11.69 15.23
N ARG A 126 -5.53 -12.25 14.67
CA ARG A 126 -6.33 -11.58 13.64
C ARG A 126 -6.96 -10.28 14.15
N ALA A 127 -7.34 -10.19 15.42
CA ALA A 127 -7.91 -8.97 15.97
C ALA A 127 -6.87 -7.85 15.99
N LEU A 128 -5.63 -8.16 16.38
CA LEU A 128 -4.52 -7.21 16.30
C LEU A 128 -4.22 -6.82 14.85
N ALA A 129 -4.29 -7.77 13.91
CA ALA A 129 -4.14 -7.48 12.49
C ALA A 129 -5.20 -6.49 11.99
N PHE A 130 -6.48 -6.74 12.27
CA PHE A 130 -7.57 -5.81 11.93
C PHE A 130 -7.41 -4.46 12.62
N ALA A 131 -7.04 -4.42 13.90
CA ALA A 131 -6.79 -3.18 14.62
C ALA A 131 -5.65 -2.37 13.98
N SER A 132 -4.58 -3.04 13.57
CA SER A 132 -3.42 -2.40 12.92
C SER A 132 -3.75 -1.81 11.55
N LEU A 133 -4.82 -2.27 10.87
CA LEU A 133 -5.30 -1.66 9.62
C LEU A 133 -5.81 -0.22 9.80
N PHE A 134 -6.02 0.22 11.05
CA PHE A 134 -6.33 1.62 11.35
C PHE A 134 -5.31 2.59 10.75
N PHE A 135 -4.01 2.29 10.84
CA PHE A 135 -2.98 3.19 10.32
C PHE A 135 -2.96 3.24 8.78
N PRO A 136 -2.97 2.12 8.03
CA PRO A 136 -3.18 2.12 6.58
C PRO A 136 -4.44 2.86 6.14
N ALA A 137 -5.56 2.68 6.85
CA ALA A 137 -6.81 3.39 6.57
C ALA A 137 -6.69 4.90 6.81
N TYR A 138 -6.13 5.32 7.95
CA TYR A 138 -5.83 6.71 8.26
C TYR A 138 -4.93 7.35 7.19
N TYR A 139 -3.84 6.68 6.82
CA TYR A 139 -2.88 7.15 5.82
C TYR A 139 -3.55 7.35 4.45
N THR A 140 -4.40 6.39 4.05
CA THR A 140 -5.12 6.43 2.77
C THR A 140 -6.16 7.55 2.78
N ALA A 141 -6.96 7.65 3.84
CA ALA A 141 -7.97 8.70 3.99
C ALA A 141 -7.34 10.10 4.01
N LEU A 142 -6.24 10.29 4.74
CA LEU A 142 -5.52 11.55 4.77
C LEU A 142 -4.96 11.92 3.39
N SER A 143 -4.44 10.93 2.66
CA SER A 143 -3.93 11.14 1.29
C SER A 143 -5.03 11.61 0.34
N LEU A 144 -6.16 10.90 0.32
CA LEU A 144 -7.32 11.26 -0.52
C LEU A 144 -7.91 12.61 -0.13
N TRP A 145 -7.99 12.93 1.16
CA TRP A 145 -8.51 14.20 1.65
C TRP A 145 -7.61 15.39 1.28
N LEU A 146 -6.29 15.23 1.38
CA LEU A 146 -5.35 16.26 0.94
C LEU A 146 -5.43 16.49 -0.57
N GLU A 147 -5.57 15.41 -1.36
CA GLU A 147 -5.73 15.53 -2.80
C GLU A 147 -7.05 16.21 -3.16
N TYR A 148 -8.16 15.83 -2.53
CA TYR A 148 -9.45 16.49 -2.71
C TYR A 148 -9.38 18.00 -2.41
N ARG A 149 -8.76 18.39 -1.28
CA ARG A 149 -8.57 19.81 -0.95
C ARG A 149 -7.75 20.56 -2.00
N ARG A 150 -6.73 19.91 -2.55
CA ARG A 150 -5.90 20.51 -3.60
C ARG A 150 -6.71 20.77 -4.86
N LEU A 151 -7.46 19.77 -5.33
CA LEU A 151 -8.31 19.89 -6.51
C LEU A 151 -9.28 21.06 -6.35
N MET A 152 -9.97 21.14 -5.21
CA MET A 152 -10.90 22.24 -4.91
C MET A 152 -10.22 23.62 -4.87
N THR A 153 -8.98 23.72 -4.40
CA THR A 153 -8.24 25.00 -4.37
C THR A 153 -7.78 25.42 -5.76
N GLN A 154 -7.48 24.47 -6.65
CA GLN A 154 -7.07 24.75 -8.03
C GLN A 154 -8.25 25.12 -8.95
N SER A 155 -9.47 24.65 -8.62
CA SER A 155 -10.69 24.93 -9.38
C SER A 155 -11.34 26.28 -9.08
N SER A 156 -10.88 27.02 -8.07
CA SER A 156 -11.40 28.37 -7.78
C SER A 156 -10.85 29.36 -8.83
N PRO A 157 -11.70 30.02 -9.64
CA PRO A 157 -11.22 31.06 -10.54
C PRO A 157 -10.57 32.15 -9.70
N ARG A 158 -9.38 32.60 -10.09
CA ARG A 158 -8.82 33.84 -9.56
C ARG A 158 -9.76 34.97 -9.99
N GLY A 159 -10.64 35.38 -9.07
CA GLY A 159 -11.41 36.61 -9.20
C GLY A 159 -10.50 37.83 -9.10
#